data_AF-A0A7S2WWG7-F1
#
_entry.id   AF-A0A7S2WWG7-F1
#
_cell.length_a   1.000
_cell.length_b   1.000
_cell.length_c   1.000
_cell.angle_alpha   90.00
_cell.angle_beta   90.00
_cell.angle_gamma   90.00
#
_symmetry.space_group_name_H-M   'P 1'
#
loop_
_entity.id
_entity.type
_entity.pdbx_description
1 polymer ?
#
loop_
_entity_poly.entity_id
_entity_poly.type
_entity_poly.pdbx_seq_one_letter_code
_entity_poly.pdbx_strand_id
1 'polypeptide(L)'
;VDQGLRDPSDLNSVDWLYGGDFGDAPNDAQFCLNGLISPDRIPHPAVMECKHLQAPVTLGLREDGPKTAIVIRNRDYFGTLKNLGLKYAVEVEGGQGLVQKGEIDIS
;
A
#
# COMPACT_ATOMS: atom_id res chain seq x y z
N VAL A 1 7.08 -12.34 3.47
CA VAL A 1 5.74 -12.96 3.38
C VAL A 1 5.60 -13.86 4.59
N ASP A 2 4.42 -13.94 5.17
CA ASP A 2 4.17 -14.82 6.31
C ASP A 2 4.50 -16.27 5.95
N GLN A 3 5.10 -16.99 6.92
CA GLN A 3 5.48 -18.39 6.78
C GLN A 3 4.41 -19.33 7.36
N GLY A 4 3.13 -18.98 7.16
CA GLY A 4 2.01 -19.79 7.60
C GLY A 4 1.76 -20.98 6.67
N LEU A 5 1.34 -22.10 7.25
CA LEU A 5 1.01 -23.33 6.53
C LEU A 5 -0.50 -23.57 6.54
N ARG A 6 -1.03 -24.18 5.46
CA ARG A 6 -2.44 -24.63 5.48
C ARG A 6 -2.56 -25.86 6.36
N ASP A 7 -3.68 -25.97 7.04
CA ASP A 7 -4.07 -27.22 7.69
C ASP A 7 -4.32 -28.31 6.63
N PRO A 8 -3.54 -29.40 6.61
CA PRO A 8 -3.78 -30.49 5.67
C PRO A 8 -5.03 -31.32 6.00
N SER A 9 -5.54 -31.24 7.23
CA SER A 9 -6.72 -31.98 7.70
C SER A 9 -8.04 -31.27 7.38
N ASP A 10 -8.01 -29.94 7.21
CA ASP A 10 -9.13 -29.15 6.72
C ASP A 10 -8.69 -28.18 5.61
N LEU A 11 -8.78 -28.65 4.37
CA LEU A 11 -8.44 -27.85 3.19
C LEU A 11 -9.38 -26.64 2.98
N ASN A 12 -10.52 -26.58 3.67
CA ASN A 12 -11.43 -25.44 3.63
C ASN A 12 -11.14 -24.42 4.74
N SER A 13 -10.24 -24.73 5.68
CA SER A 13 -9.84 -23.79 6.71
C SER A 13 -9.22 -22.53 6.08
N VAL A 14 -9.64 -21.39 6.62
CA VAL A 14 -9.10 -20.07 6.27
C VAL A 14 -7.96 -19.64 7.18
N ASP A 15 -7.66 -20.46 8.20
CA ASP A 15 -6.63 -20.16 9.19
C ASP A 15 -5.25 -20.67 8.72
N TRP A 16 -4.21 -19.93 9.11
CA TRP A 16 -2.82 -20.29 8.86
C TRP A 16 -2.18 -20.85 10.12
N LEU A 17 -1.64 -22.05 10.03
CA LEU A 17 -0.91 -22.71 11.11
C LEU A 17 0.54 -22.25 11.17
N TYR A 18 1.12 -22.29 12.36
CA TYR A 18 2.51 -21.89 12.65
C TYR A 18 3.15 -22.81 13.72
N GLY A 19 4.30 -22.43 14.27
CA GLY A 19 5.02 -23.26 15.25
C GLY A 19 4.16 -23.64 16.45
N GLY A 20 4.21 -24.91 16.85
CA GLY A 20 3.38 -25.46 17.93
C GLY A 20 2.09 -26.13 17.46
N ASP A 21 1.50 -25.71 16.34
CA ASP A 21 0.26 -26.33 15.81
C ASP A 21 0.48 -27.76 15.30
N PHE A 22 1.74 -28.14 15.07
CA PHE A 22 2.14 -29.48 14.61
C PHE A 22 2.67 -30.37 15.75
N GLY A 23 2.55 -29.92 17.01
CA GLY A 23 3.06 -30.63 18.18
C GLY A 23 4.58 -30.54 18.36
N ASP A 24 5.25 -29.65 17.63
CA ASP A 24 6.69 -29.38 17.74
C ASP A 24 7.05 -28.62 19.03
N ALA A 25 8.11 -29.07 19.72
CA ALA A 25 8.63 -28.45 20.93
C ALA A 25 10.16 -28.63 21.05
N PRO A 26 10.94 -27.58 21.36
CA PRO A 26 10.50 -26.19 21.53
C PRO A 26 10.10 -25.55 20.19
N ASN A 27 9.31 -24.47 20.25
CA ASN A 27 8.93 -23.66 19.09
C ASN A 27 8.85 -22.17 19.48
N ASP A 28 8.90 -21.29 18.47
CA ASP A 28 8.78 -19.83 18.62
C ASP A 28 7.40 -19.31 18.20
N ALA A 29 6.36 -20.15 18.27
CA ALA A 29 4.98 -19.82 17.96
C ALA A 29 4.82 -19.04 16.64
N GLN A 30 4.09 -17.92 16.68
CA GLN A 30 3.75 -17.10 15.52
C GLN A 30 4.89 -16.20 15.01
N PHE A 31 6.11 -16.27 15.56
CA PHE A 31 7.20 -15.36 15.20
C PHE A 31 7.62 -15.46 13.72
N CYS A 32 7.26 -16.56 13.05
CA CYS A 32 7.46 -16.76 11.61
C CYS A 32 6.41 -16.03 10.72
N LEU A 33 5.32 -15.52 11.30
CA LEU A 33 4.28 -14.73 10.63
C LEU A 33 4.62 -13.22 10.71
N ASN A 34 5.63 -12.82 9.95
CA ASN A 34 6.24 -11.48 10.02
C ASN A 34 6.30 -10.76 8.67
N GLY A 35 5.50 -11.21 7.71
CA GLY A 35 5.40 -10.61 6.38
C GLY A 35 4.47 -9.41 6.34
N LEU A 36 4.70 -8.54 5.36
CA LEU A 36 3.70 -7.55 4.94
C LEU A 36 2.55 -8.18 4.14
N ILE A 37 2.69 -9.44 3.75
CA ILE A 37 1.75 -10.14 2.87
C ILE A 37 1.52 -11.52 3.48
N SER A 38 0.28 -12.01 3.42
CA SER A 38 -0.11 -13.35 3.85
C SER A 38 0.49 -14.46 2.96
N PRO A 39 0.44 -15.74 3.39
CA PRO A 39 1.01 -16.85 2.63
C PRO A 39 0.40 -17.00 1.22
N ASP A 40 -0.90 -16.74 1.05
CA ASP A 40 -1.63 -16.74 -0.23
C ASP A 40 -1.54 -15.42 -1.01
N ARG A 41 -0.61 -14.53 -0.62
CA ARG A 41 -0.28 -13.27 -1.29
C ARG A 41 -1.32 -12.16 -1.18
N ILE A 42 -2.23 -12.27 -0.22
CA ILE A 42 -3.13 -11.17 0.16
C ILE A 42 -2.32 -10.11 0.94
N PRO A 43 -2.28 -8.85 0.49
CA PRO A 43 -1.55 -7.78 1.20
C PRO A 43 -2.17 -7.47 2.56
N HIS A 44 -1.33 -7.36 3.60
CA HIS A 44 -1.77 -6.79 4.87
C HIS A 44 -1.91 -5.26 4.74
N PRO A 45 -2.71 -4.60 5.61
CA PRO A 45 -2.87 -3.14 5.58
C PRO A 45 -1.54 -2.36 5.56
N ALA A 46 -0.52 -2.87 6.25
CA ALA A 46 0.82 -2.27 6.29
C ALA A 46 1.48 -2.13 4.91
N VAL A 47 1.14 -2.97 3.92
CA VAL A 47 1.66 -2.84 2.55
C VAL A 47 1.25 -1.52 1.93
N MET A 48 0.06 -1.01 2.24
CA MET A 48 -0.41 0.26 1.71
C MET A 48 0.44 1.43 2.21
N GLU A 49 0.85 1.37 3.47
CA GLU A 49 1.77 2.35 4.06
C GLU A 49 3.16 2.24 3.45
N CYS A 50 3.70 1.03 3.32
CA CYS A 50 4.98 0.81 2.63
C CYS A 50 4.95 1.34 1.19
N LYS A 51 3.86 1.07 0.45
CA LYS A 51 3.66 1.58 -0.92
C LYS A 51 3.66 3.11 -0.96
N HIS A 52 2.98 3.76 -0.01
CA HIS A 52 2.95 5.22 0.08
C HIS A 52 4.34 5.80 0.40
N LEU A 53 4.97 5.31 1.47
CA LEU A 53 6.28 5.79 1.93
C LEU A 53 7.39 5.60 0.89
N GLN A 54 7.31 4.52 0.11
CA GLN A 54 8.29 4.17 -0.92
C GLN A 54 7.92 4.68 -2.32
N ALA A 55 6.80 5.40 -2.50
CA ALA A 55 6.34 5.85 -3.81
C ALA A 55 7.40 6.71 -4.55
N PRO A 56 7.79 6.40 -5.80
CA PRO A 56 8.84 7.14 -6.51
C PRO A 56 8.46 8.59 -6.80
N VAL A 57 7.17 8.92 -6.79
CA VAL A 57 6.66 10.28 -6.96
C VAL A 57 5.85 10.68 -5.73
N THR A 58 6.10 11.89 -5.23
CA THR A 58 5.33 12.47 -4.12
C THR A 58 4.67 13.76 -4.55
N LEU A 59 3.51 14.03 -3.94
CA LEU A 59 2.75 15.26 -4.15
C LEU A 59 2.80 16.11 -2.88
N GLY A 60 2.87 17.41 -3.05
CA GLY A 60 2.70 18.39 -1.98
C GLY A 60 1.83 19.55 -2.45
N LEU A 61 1.40 20.39 -1.51
CA LEU A 61 0.70 21.63 -1.81
C LEU A 61 1.60 22.81 -1.50
N ARG A 62 1.53 23.84 -2.34
CA ARG A 62 2.15 25.14 -2.13
C ARG A 62 1.08 26.22 -2.18
N GLU A 63 0.98 27.00 -1.12
CA GLU A 63 -0.11 27.97 -0.88
C GLU A 63 0.40 29.41 -0.70
N ASP A 64 1.69 29.65 -0.91
CA ASP A 64 2.35 30.94 -0.73
C ASP A 64 2.09 31.95 -1.87
N GLY A 65 1.35 31.56 -2.91
CA GLY A 65 1.06 32.37 -4.09
C GLY A 65 -0.43 32.72 -4.25
N PRO A 66 -0.80 33.49 -5.30
CA PRO A 66 -2.19 33.87 -5.57
C PRO A 66 -3.09 32.69 -5.96
N LYS A 67 -2.51 31.51 -6.20
CA LYS A 67 -3.20 30.24 -6.49
C LYS A 67 -2.48 29.12 -5.77
N THR A 68 -3.25 28.17 -5.22
CA THR A 68 -2.70 26.90 -4.72
C THR A 68 -2.09 26.11 -5.88
N ALA A 69 -0.89 25.59 -5.67
CA ALA A 69 -0.18 24.77 -6.66
C ALA A 69 0.07 23.37 -6.10
N ILE A 70 -0.11 22.35 -6.94
CA ILE A 70 0.35 20.99 -6.66
C ILE A 70 1.83 20.91 -7.03
N VAL A 71 2.66 20.50 -6.08
CA VAL A 71 4.10 20.28 -6.26
C VAL A 71 4.34 18.80 -6.47
N ILE A 72 4.84 18.42 -7.64
CA ILE A 72 5.22 17.05 -7.98
C ILE A 72 6.72 16.90 -7.77
N ARG A 73 7.15 15.90 -6.99
CA ARG A 73 8.56 15.58 -6.81
C ARG A 73 8.83 14.17 -7.29
N ASN A 74 9.70 14.05 -8.29
CA ASN A 74 10.28 12.78 -8.73
C ASN A 74 11.44 12.40 -7.80
N ARG A 75 11.42 11.20 -7.20
CA ARG A 75 12.45 10.67 -6.31
C ARG A 75 13.32 9.59 -6.99
N ASP A 76 13.06 9.27 -8.25
CA ASP A 76 13.91 8.35 -9.00
C ASP A 76 15.26 8.99 -9.34
N TYR A 77 16.34 8.22 -9.24
CA TYR A 77 17.70 8.68 -9.57
C TYR A 77 17.91 8.87 -11.07
N PHE A 78 17.28 8.03 -11.90
CA PHE A 78 17.45 7.99 -13.35
C PHE A 78 16.11 8.02 -14.10
N GLY A 79 15.02 7.65 -13.42
CA GLY A 79 13.68 7.64 -13.98
C GLY A 79 13.20 9.07 -14.25
N THR A 80 12.42 9.23 -15.32
CA THR A 80 11.70 10.47 -15.61
C THR A 80 10.22 10.28 -15.27
N LEU A 81 9.44 11.35 -15.32
CA LEU A 81 7.97 11.26 -15.16
C LEU A 81 7.27 10.72 -16.42
N LYS A 82 8.03 10.31 -17.44
CA LYS A 82 7.50 9.78 -18.70
C LYS A 82 6.51 8.65 -18.44
N ASN A 83 5.37 8.71 -19.12
CA ASN A 83 4.23 7.79 -18.99
C ASN A 83 3.43 7.91 -17.68
N LEU A 84 3.62 8.98 -16.89
CA LEU A 84 2.77 9.28 -15.75
C LEU A 84 1.80 10.41 -16.09
N GLY A 85 0.57 10.30 -15.58
CA GLY A 85 -0.45 11.34 -15.62
C GLY A 85 -0.96 11.63 -14.22
N LEU A 86 -1.13 12.91 -13.88
CA LEU A 86 -1.75 13.32 -12.63
C LEU A 86 -3.26 13.38 -12.81
N LYS A 87 -3.99 12.57 -12.04
CA LYS A 87 -5.45 12.70 -11.90
C LYS A 87 -5.76 13.50 -10.64
N TYR A 88 -6.66 14.46 -10.74
CA TYR A 88 -7.10 15.26 -9.60
C TYR A 88 -8.62 15.29 -9.47
N ALA A 89 -9.08 15.44 -8.24
CA ALA A 89 -10.47 15.68 -7.86
C ALA A 89 -10.49 16.75 -6.76
N VAL A 90 -11.43 17.68 -6.87
CA VAL A 90 -11.72 18.72 -5.88
C VAL A 90 -13.09 18.43 -5.33
N GLU A 91 -13.18 18.23 -4.02
CA GLU A 91 -14.41 17.84 -3.33
C GLU A 91 -14.66 18.81 -2.16
N VAL A 92 -15.94 19.11 -1.90
CA VAL A 92 -16.32 19.86 -0.70
C VAL A 92 -16.50 18.88 0.45
N GLU A 93 -15.84 19.15 1.56
CA GLU A 93 -16.02 18.41 2.80
C GLU A 93 -17.49 18.46 3.26
N GLY A 94 -18.01 17.35 3.78
CA GLY A 94 -19.41 17.26 4.23
C GLY A 94 -20.41 16.80 3.16
N GLY A 95 -19.94 16.21 2.05
CA GLY A 95 -20.79 15.41 1.16
C GLY A 95 -21.58 16.20 0.12
N GLN A 96 -21.26 17.49 -0.10
CA GLN A 96 -21.84 18.28 -1.20
C GLN A 96 -21.33 17.86 -2.60
N GLY A 97 -20.43 16.87 -2.66
CA GLY A 97 -20.06 16.16 -3.88
C GLY A 97 -18.84 16.74 -4.60
N LEU A 98 -18.45 16.05 -5.68
CA LEU A 98 -17.33 16.40 -6.55
C LEU A 98 -17.57 17.74 -7.26
N VAL A 99 -16.68 18.71 -7.05
CA VAL A 99 -16.74 20.05 -7.67
C VAL A 99 -16.06 20.04 -9.04
N GLN A 100 -14.90 19.38 -9.11
CA GLN A 100 -14.10 19.35 -10.32
C GLN A 100 -13.23 18.08 -10.33
N LYS A 101 -13.00 17.53 -11.52
CA LYS A 101 -11.96 16.51 -11.74
C LYS A 101 -11.27 16.75 -13.08
N GLY A 102 -10.06 16.21 -13.22
CA GLY A 102 -9.36 16.24 -14.49
C GLY A 102 -8.10 15.40 -14.48
N GLU A 103 -7.46 15.37 -15.64
CA GLU A 103 -6.18 14.72 -15.84
C GLU A 103 -5.20 15.75 -16.42
N ILE A 104 -3.96 15.68 -15.96
CA ILE A 104 -2.85 16.52 -16.40
C ILE A 104 -1.74 15.57 -16.81
N ASP A 105 -1.27 15.70 -18.05
CA ASP A 105 -0.06 15.00 -18.49
C ASP A 105 1.16 15.62 -17.79
N ILE A 106 1.96 14.77 -17.13
CA ILE A 106 3.15 15.18 -16.37
C ILE A 106 4.41 14.50 -16.89
N SER A 107 4.31 13.87 -18.08
CA SER A 107 5.41 13.17 -18.74
C SER A 107 6.55 14.06 -19.21
#